data_AF-A0A520A8I8-F1
#
_entry.id   AF-A0A520A8I8-F1
#
_cell.length_a   1.000
_cell.length_b   1.000
_cell.length_c   1.000
_cell.angle_alpha   90.00
_cell.angle_beta   90.00
_cell.angle_gamma   90.00
#
_symmetry.space_group_name_H-M   'P 1'
#
loop_
_entity.id
_entity.type
_entity.pdbx_description
1 polymer ?
#
loop_
_entity_poly.entity_id
_entity_poly.type
_entity_poly.pdbx_seq_one_letter_code
_entity_poly.pdbx_strand_id
1 'polypeptide(L)'
;ALQQEQITEEKLLQLNKLNSIAQIRDQTLAQMALSWILRDERITSVLVGASKPEQLADSLKCMDNMHFDVEELAQINEILANG
;
A
#
# COMPACT_ATOMS: atom_id res chain seq x y z
N ALA A 1 -19.10 5.28 9.47
CA ALA A 1 -18.29 5.23 10.70
C ALA A 1 -17.64 3.86 10.75
N LEU A 2 -16.31 3.79 10.65
CA LEU A 2 -15.57 2.52 10.65
C LEU A 2 -15.61 1.95 12.08
N GLN A 3 -16.23 0.78 12.23
CA GLN A 3 -16.35 0.10 13.52
C GLN A 3 -14.96 -0.30 14.02
N GLN A 4 -14.61 0.16 15.21
CA GLN A 4 -13.29 0.03 15.86
C GLN A 4 -12.96 -1.42 16.30
N GLU A 5 -13.72 -2.41 15.83
CA GLU A 5 -13.74 -3.79 16.34
C GLU A 5 -13.10 -4.83 15.38
N GLN A 6 -12.49 -4.39 14.27
CA GLN A 6 -11.82 -5.30 13.31
C GLN A 6 -10.29 -5.12 13.22
N ILE A 7 -9.69 -4.33 14.11
CA ILE A 7 -8.24 -4.21 14.19
C ILE A 7 -7.72 -5.26 15.16
N THR A 8 -7.57 -6.49 14.67
CA THR A 8 -6.82 -7.54 15.40
C THR A 8 -5.36 -7.10 15.53
N GLU A 9 -4.71 -7.40 16.66
CA GLU A 9 -3.28 -7.12 16.85
C GLU A 9 -2.43 -7.65 15.68
N GLU A 10 -2.79 -8.81 15.11
CA GLU A 10 -2.17 -9.38 13.93
C GLU A 10 -2.21 -8.44 12.71
N LYS A 11 -3.36 -7.84 12.40
CA LYS A 11 -3.50 -6.87 11.30
C LYS A 11 -2.70 -5.60 11.56
N LEU A 12 -2.65 -5.15 12.81
CA LEU A 12 -1.87 -3.99 13.21
C LEU A 12 -0.36 -4.27 13.04
N LEU A 13 0.07 -5.49 13.35
CA LEU A 13 1.44 -5.96 13.16
C LEU A 13 1.81 -6.08 11.67
N GLN A 14 0.89 -6.60 10.84
CA GLN A 14 1.05 -6.63 9.37
C GLN A 14 1.17 -5.22 8.80
N LEU A 15 0.28 -4.30 9.19
CA LEU A 15 0.29 -2.90 8.73
C LEU A 15 1.61 -2.20 9.10
N ASN A 16 2.13 -2.43 10.31
CA ASN A 16 3.42 -1.89 10.71
C ASN A 16 4.56 -2.43 9.85
N LYS A 17 4.60 -3.74 9.58
CA LYS A 17 5.62 -4.34 8.71
C LYS A 17 5.55 -3.79 7.28
N LEU A 18 4.35 -3.68 6.71
CA LEU A 18 4.14 -3.08 5.39
C LEU A 18 4.55 -1.60 5.37
N ASN A 19 4.28 -0.86 6.45
CA ASN A 19 4.68 0.53 6.57
C ASN A 19 6.21 0.68 6.64
N SER A 20 6.92 -0.25 7.28
CA SER A 20 8.40 -0.26 7.26
C SER A 20 8.95 -0.42 5.83
N ILE A 21 8.36 -1.30 5.02
CA ILE A 21 8.74 -1.47 3.60
C ILE A 21 8.45 -0.17 2.82
N ALA A 22 7.27 0.43 3.02
CA ALA A 22 6.91 1.68 2.37
C ALA A 22 7.92 2.81 2.69
N GLN A 23 8.35 2.91 3.95
CA GLN A 23 9.34 3.90 4.37
C GLN A 23 10.73 3.68 3.74
N ILE A 24 11.17 2.43 3.56
CA ILE A 24 12.42 2.12 2.85
C ILE A 24 12.35 2.59 1.39
N ARG A 25 11.16 2.56 0.80
CA ARG A 25 10.89 3.01 -0.57
C ARG A 25 10.66 4.51 -0.70
N ASP A 26 10.81 5.28 0.39
CA ASP A 26 10.47 6.71 0.49
C ASP A 26 9.00 7.01 0.16
N GLN A 27 8.10 6.06 0.44
CA GLN A 27 6.67 6.14 0.15
C GLN A 27 5.82 6.00 1.42
N THR A 28 4.61 6.55 1.39
CA THR A 28 3.61 6.23 2.42
C THR A 28 3.01 4.85 2.16
N LEU A 29 2.48 4.19 3.21
CA LEU A 29 1.79 2.90 3.05
C LEU A 29 0.66 2.97 2.00
N ALA A 30 -0.07 4.09 1.95
CA ALA A 30 -1.12 4.31 0.96
C ALA A 30 -0.56 4.42 -0.46
N GLN A 31 0.55 5.15 -0.65
CA GLN A 31 1.24 5.22 -1.93
C GLN A 31 1.73 3.84 -2.36
N MET A 32 2.41 3.10 -1.48
CA MET A 32 2.89 1.74 -1.78
C MET A 32 1.74 0.80 -2.18
N ALA A 33 0.60 0.86 -1.50
CA ALA A 33 -0.57 0.06 -1.84
C ALA A 33 -1.12 0.40 -3.24
N LEU A 34 -1.15 1.69 -3.61
CA LEU A 34 -1.56 2.12 -4.95
C LEU A 34 -0.55 1.66 -6.01
N SER A 35 0.75 1.83 -5.76
CA SER A 35 1.82 1.34 -6.64
C SER A 35 1.73 -0.17 -6.85
N TRP A 36 1.43 -0.93 -5.79
CA TRP A 36 1.32 -2.39 -5.86
C TRP A 36 0.16 -2.86 -6.75
N ILE A 37 -0.96 -2.14 -6.74
CA ILE A 37 -2.11 -2.42 -7.63
C ILE A 37 -1.78 -2.00 -9.07
N LEU A 38 -1.19 -0.81 -9.25
CA LEU A 38 -0.84 -0.27 -10.58
C LEU A 38 0.31 -1.01 -11.26
N ARG A 39 1.10 -1.79 -10.50
CA ARG A 39 2.13 -2.70 -11.04
C ARG A 39 1.57 -3.74 -12.00
N ASP A 40 0.33 -4.19 -11.78
CA ASP A 40 -0.28 -5.20 -12.64
C ASP A 40 -0.84 -4.55 -13.90
N GLU A 41 -0.18 -4.77 -15.02
CA GLU A 41 -0.56 -4.23 -16.34
C GLU A 41 -1.96 -4.65 -16.79
N ARG A 42 -2.55 -5.68 -16.16
CA ARG A 42 -3.94 -6.11 -16.40
C ARG A 42 -4.96 -5.19 -15.73
N ILE A 43 -4.55 -4.39 -14.75
CA ILE A 43 -5.39 -3.40 -14.09
C ILE A 43 -5.43 -2.13 -14.95
N THR A 44 -6.58 -1.85 -15.55
CA THR A 44 -6.72 -0.71 -16.46
C THR A 44 -6.90 0.63 -15.74
N SER A 45 -7.42 0.61 -14.50
CA SER A 45 -7.63 1.82 -13.70
C SER A 45 -7.85 1.50 -12.21
N VAL A 46 -7.41 2.39 -11.34
CA VAL A 46 -7.63 2.34 -9.88
C VAL A 46 -8.56 3.47 -9.48
N LEU A 47 -9.65 3.14 -8.78
CA LEU A 47 -10.66 4.09 -8.34
C LEU A 47 -10.25 4.65 -6.97
N VAL A 48 -9.67 5.86 -6.95
CA VAL A 48 -9.23 6.53 -5.72
C VAL A 48 -10.28 7.55 -5.29
N GLY A 49 -10.87 7.36 -4.11
CA GLY A 49 -11.72 8.36 -3.47
C GLY A 49 -10.89 9.40 -2.74
N ALA A 50 -10.71 10.59 -3.33
CA ALA A 50 -10.04 11.71 -2.68
C ALA A 50 -11.08 12.70 -2.13
N SER A 51 -11.05 12.99 -0.82
CA SER A 51 -11.89 14.02 -0.21
C SER A 51 -11.30 15.42 -0.34
N LYS A 52 -9.99 15.51 -0.62
CA LYS A 52 -9.26 16.76 -0.86
C LYS A 52 -8.33 16.63 -2.06
N PRO A 53 -8.10 17.70 -2.83
CA PRO A 53 -7.18 17.66 -3.98
C PRO A 53 -5.74 17.31 -3.60
N GLU A 54 -5.31 17.64 -2.38
CA GLU A 54 -3.98 17.29 -1.86
C GLU A 54 -3.79 15.77 -1.72
N GLN A 55 -4.85 15.02 -1.38
CA GLN A 55 -4.80 13.56 -1.30
C GLN A 55 -4.66 12.94 -2.70
N LEU A 56 -5.22 13.59 -3.72
CA LEU A 56 -5.04 13.16 -5.10
C LEU A 56 -3.58 13.38 -5.54
N ALA A 57 -3.00 14.54 -5.25
CA ALA A 57 -1.60 14.83 -5.51
C ALA A 57 -0.65 13.86 -4.76
N ASP A 58 -0.97 13.53 -3.52
CA ASP A 58 -0.20 12.56 -2.74
C ASP A 58 -0.36 11.13 -3.29
N SER A 59 -1.56 10.76 -3.73
CA SER A 59 -1.81 9.48 -4.41
C SER A 59 -1.04 9.39 -5.72
N LEU A 60 -0.91 10.47 -6.48
CA LEU A 60 -0.12 10.50 -7.73
C LEU A 60 1.37 10.26 -7.49
N LYS A 61 1.91 10.56 -6.30
CA LYS A 61 3.30 10.23 -5.96
C LYS A 61 3.56 8.72 -5.88
N CYS A 62 2.52 7.89 -5.81
CA CYS A 62 2.69 6.43 -5.94
C CYS A 62 3.31 6.03 -7.30
N MET A 63 3.14 6.88 -8.33
CA MET A 63 3.67 6.61 -9.66
C MET A 63 5.20 6.77 -9.74
N ASP A 64 5.81 7.47 -8.77
CA ASP A 64 7.25 7.73 -8.75
C ASP A 64 8.06 6.44 -8.55
N ASN A 65 7.51 5.48 -7.81
CA ASN A 65 8.16 4.20 -7.53
C ASN A 65 7.19 3.00 -7.64
N MET A 66 6.80 2.67 -8.88
CA MET A 66 5.95 1.52 -9.23
C MET A 66 6.68 0.18 -9.34
N HIS A 67 8.01 0.21 -9.36
CA HIS A 67 8.81 -1.00 -9.53
C HIS A 67 9.05 -1.65 -8.17
N PHE A 68 8.61 -2.89 -8.02
CA PHE A 68 8.89 -3.70 -6.84
C PHE A 68 9.88 -4.80 -7.22
N ASP A 69 10.93 -4.93 -6.43
CA ASP A 69 11.86 -6.04 -6.54
C ASP A 69 11.19 -7.35 -6.11
N VAL A 70 11.70 -8.46 -6.63
CA VAL A 70 11.18 -9.80 -6.34
C VAL A 70 11.26 -10.09 -4.84
N GLU A 71 12.31 -9.61 -4.17
CA GLU A 71 12.49 -9.75 -2.71
C GLU A 71 11.44 -8.96 -1.93
N GLU A 72 11.15 -7.71 -2.33
CA GLU A 72 10.11 -6.89 -1.70
C GLU A 72 8.72 -7.52 -1.87
N LEU A 73 8.43 -8.03 -3.07
CA LEU A 73 7.18 -8.73 -3.34
C LEU A 73 7.07 -10.01 -2.51
N ALA A 74 8.15 -10.77 -2.35
CA ALA A 74 8.16 -11.94 -1.50
C ALA A 74 7.86 -11.58 -0.05
N GLN A 75 8.49 -10.50 0.47
CA GLN A 75 8.21 -10.00 1.82
C GLN A 75 6.76 -9.54 1.99
N ILE A 76 6.23 -8.75 1.05
CA ILE A 76 4.84 -8.29 1.09
C ILE A 76 3.88 -9.49 1.09
N ASN A 77 4.11 -10.49 0.22
CA ASN A 77 3.29 -11.69 0.18
C ASN A 77 3.39 -12.51 1.46
N GLU A 78 4.58 -12.65 2.06
CA GLU A 78 4.75 -13.36 3.33
C GLU A 78 4.02 -12.65 4.48
N ILE A 79 4.07 -11.31 4.53
CA ILE A 79 3.34 -10.51 5.52
C ILE A 79 1.83 -10.71 5.36
N LEU A 80 1.32 -10.67 4.12
CA LEU A 80 -0.10 -10.83 3.82
C LEU A 80 -0.60 -12.27 3.98
N ALA A 81 0.25 -13.28 3.79
CA ALA A 81 -0.09 -14.70 3.95
C ALA A 81 -0.20 -15.14 5.41
N ASN A 82 0.45 -14.41 6.33
CA ASN A 82 0.49 -14.72 7.77
C ASN A 82 -0.57 -13.95 8.61
N GLY A 83 -1.78 -13.74 8.11
CA GLY A 83 -2.88 -13.17 8.92
C GLY A 83 -4.28 -13.44 8.40
#